data_AF-W1XG74-F1
#
_entry.id   AF-W1XG74-F1
#
_cell.length_a   1.000
_cell.length_b   1.000
_cell.length_c   1.000
_cell.angle_alpha   90.00
_cell.angle_beta   90.00
_cell.angle_gamma   90.00
#
_symmetry.space_group_name_H-M   'P 1'
#
loop_
_entity.id
_entity.type
_entity.pdbx_description
1 polymer ?
#
loop_
_entity_poly.entity_id
_entity_poly.type
_entity_poly.pdbx_seq_one_letter_code
_entity_poly.pdbx_strand_id
1 'polypeptide(L)'
;RVTDTATGSNSRPWKPLGKAQSYSNEELNNAPQFNPETLYASDTLIRFNGANYISQSKVQKVSPSDSNPWRVFVDWTGTKERVGTPKKAWPKHVYAPYVDFTLNTIPDLAALAKNHNVNHFTLAFV
;
A
#
# COMPACT_ATOMS: atom_id res chain seq x y z
N ARG A 1 19.00 12.02 -21.95
CA ARG A 1 18.21 10.89 -22.48
C ARG A 1 18.84 9.65 -21.89
N VAL A 2 18.27 9.09 -20.81
CA VAL A 2 18.68 7.80 -20.26
C VAL A 2 17.38 7.01 -20.17
N THR A 3 17.22 6.13 -21.14
CA THR A 3 16.22 5.07 -21.18
C THR A 3 16.83 3.91 -20.43
N ASP A 4 16.30 3.58 -19.26
CA ASP A 4 16.43 2.23 -18.70
C ASP A 4 15.06 1.85 -18.15
N THR A 5 14.28 1.25 -19.05
CA THR A 5 13.18 0.36 -18.70
C THR A 5 13.74 -0.75 -17.82
N ALA A 6 13.22 -0.88 -16.60
CA ALA A 6 13.57 -1.98 -15.69
C ALA A 6 13.31 -3.34 -16.36
N THR A 7 14.33 -3.91 -16.96
CA THR A 7 14.35 -5.28 -17.50
C THR A 7 14.87 -6.30 -16.46
N GLY A 8 15.05 -5.88 -15.21
CA GLY A 8 15.40 -6.75 -14.10
C GLY A 8 14.22 -7.65 -13.70
N SER A 9 14.16 -8.85 -14.26
CA SER A 9 13.37 -9.94 -13.68
C SER A 9 14.06 -10.38 -12.39
N ASN A 10 13.40 -10.27 -11.24
CA ASN A 10 13.88 -10.82 -9.96
C ASN A 10 13.81 -12.37 -9.92
N SER A 11 13.78 -13.02 -11.09
CA SER A 11 13.62 -14.47 -11.30
C SER A 11 12.37 -15.07 -10.65
N ARG A 12 11.47 -14.24 -10.14
CA ARG A 12 10.16 -14.61 -9.65
C ARG A 12 9.14 -13.93 -10.56
N PRO A 13 8.13 -14.64 -11.09
CA PRO A 13 7.08 -13.96 -11.80
C PRO A 13 6.47 -12.93 -10.84
N TRP A 14 6.52 -11.64 -11.22
CA TRP A 14 5.77 -10.61 -10.52
C TRP A 14 4.35 -11.12 -10.40
N LYS A 15 3.88 -11.36 -9.17
CA LYS A 15 2.46 -11.69 -8.98
C LYS A 15 1.68 -10.46 -9.45
N PRO A 16 0.77 -10.60 -10.43
CA PRO A 16 -0.03 -9.47 -10.87
C PRO A 16 -0.75 -8.90 -9.65
N LEU A 17 -0.73 -7.57 -9.48
CA LEU A 17 -1.31 -6.86 -8.34
C LEU A 17 -2.85 -6.94 -8.30
N GLY A 18 -3.46 -7.73 -9.19
CA GLY A 18 -4.91 -7.78 -9.42
C GLY A 18 -5.41 -6.58 -10.21
N LYS A 19 -6.72 -6.55 -10.47
CA LYS A 19 -7.37 -5.36 -11.02
C LYS A 19 -7.43 -4.29 -9.93
N ALA A 20 -7.13 -3.04 -10.29
CA ALA A 20 -7.42 -1.91 -9.41
C ALA A 20 -8.93 -1.80 -9.24
N GLN A 21 -9.40 -1.89 -8.01
CA GLN A 21 -10.82 -1.78 -7.63
C GLN A 21 -10.95 -0.57 -6.72
N SER A 22 -11.89 0.32 -7.03
CA SER A 22 -12.25 1.46 -6.20
C SER A 22 -13.73 1.36 -5.87
N TYR A 23 -14.09 1.77 -4.66
CA TYR A 23 -15.48 1.84 -4.20
C TYR A 23 -15.80 3.30 -3.90
N SER A 24 -17.01 3.72 -4.22
CA SER A 24 -17.54 4.99 -3.77
C SER A 24 -17.78 4.99 -2.26
N ASN A 25 -17.86 6.18 -1.66
CA ASN A 25 -18.21 6.31 -0.25
C ASN A 25 -19.57 5.70 0.08
N GLU A 26 -20.52 5.75 -0.86
CA GLU A 26 -21.84 5.15 -0.70
C GLU A 26 -21.75 3.61 -0.62
N GLU A 27 -20.98 2.98 -1.50
CA GLU A 27 -20.74 1.53 -1.47
C GLU A 27 -20.01 1.11 -0.17
N LEU A 28 -19.05 1.91 0.30
CA LEU A 28 -18.33 1.64 1.55
C LEU A 28 -19.22 1.78 2.79
N ASN A 29 -20.16 2.74 2.78
CA ASN A 29 -21.07 2.98 3.89
C ASN A 29 -22.20 1.95 3.95
N ASN A 30 -22.65 1.48 2.79
CA ASN A 30 -23.73 0.50 2.63
C ASN A 30 -23.22 -0.94 2.44
N ALA A 31 -21.94 -1.20 2.68
CA ALA A 31 -21.37 -2.54 2.58
C ALA A 31 -22.14 -3.51 3.51
N PRO A 32 -22.55 -4.70 3.02
CA PRO A 32 -23.32 -5.64 3.82
C PRO A 32 -22.49 -6.17 4.99
N GLN A 33 -23.14 -6.35 6.14
CA GLN A 33 -22.50 -6.96 7.30
C GLN A 33 -22.11 -8.42 6.99
N PHE A 34 -20.93 -8.83 7.46
CA PHE A 34 -20.47 -10.21 7.34
C PHE A 34 -21.51 -11.20 7.91
N ASN A 35 -21.79 -12.24 7.12
CA ASN A 35 -22.63 -13.36 7.49
C ASN A 35 -21.88 -14.67 7.15
N PRO A 36 -21.59 -15.53 8.13
CA PRO A 36 -20.85 -16.77 7.90
C PRO A 36 -21.57 -17.75 6.95
N GLU A 37 -22.89 -17.68 6.85
CA GLU A 37 -23.68 -18.57 5.99
C GLU A 37 -23.70 -18.12 4.53
N THR A 38 -23.29 -16.88 4.23
CA THR A 38 -23.25 -16.37 2.85
C THR A 38 -21.99 -16.83 2.13
N LEU A 39 -22.17 -17.38 0.92
CA LEU A 39 -21.08 -17.70 0.01
C LEU A 39 -20.70 -16.45 -0.79
N TYR A 40 -19.55 -15.87 -0.48
CA TYR A 40 -19.03 -14.68 -1.15
C TYR A 40 -18.19 -15.05 -2.37
N ALA A 41 -18.38 -14.34 -3.47
CA ALA A 41 -17.48 -14.42 -4.63
C ALA A 41 -16.16 -13.68 -4.34
N SER A 42 -15.15 -13.83 -5.20
CA SER A 42 -13.96 -12.96 -5.14
C SER A 42 -14.35 -11.49 -5.32
N ASP A 43 -13.61 -10.60 -4.67
CA ASP A 43 -13.74 -9.14 -4.74
C ASP A 43 -15.09 -8.59 -4.20
N THR A 44 -15.70 -9.33 -3.27
CA THR A 44 -16.92 -8.90 -2.58
C THR A 44 -16.57 -8.03 -1.39
N LEU A 45 -17.15 -6.84 -1.33
CA LEU A 45 -17.05 -5.91 -0.21
C LEU A 45 -18.03 -6.27 0.91
N ILE A 46 -17.55 -6.31 2.15
CA ILE A 46 -18.37 -6.51 3.35
C ILE A 46 -17.89 -5.61 4.50
N ARG A 47 -18.71 -5.51 5.55
CA ARG A 47 -18.37 -4.85 6.81
C ARG A 47 -18.29 -5.85 7.96
N PHE A 48 -17.25 -5.75 8.78
CA PHE A 48 -17.07 -6.57 9.98
C PHE A 48 -16.34 -5.75 11.04
N ASN A 49 -16.86 -5.74 12.28
CA ASN A 49 -16.31 -4.95 13.40
C ASN A 49 -16.01 -3.49 13.06
N GLY A 50 -16.90 -2.85 12.29
CA GLY A 50 -16.77 -1.43 11.91
C GLY A 50 -15.82 -1.14 10.74
N ALA A 51 -15.04 -2.12 10.28
CA ALA A 51 -14.12 -1.99 9.15
C ALA A 51 -14.63 -2.71 7.89
N ASN A 52 -14.15 -2.27 6.73
CA ASN A 52 -14.48 -2.86 5.43
C ASN A 52 -13.43 -3.88 4.99
N TYR A 53 -13.88 -4.99 4.43
CA TYR A 53 -13.05 -6.09 3.96
C TYR A 53 -13.46 -6.51 2.55
N ILE A 54 -12.50 -7.06 1.80
CA ILE A 54 -12.71 -7.61 0.46
C ILE A 54 -12.24 -9.04 0.41
N SER A 55 -13.05 -9.94 -0.14
CA SER A 55 -12.67 -11.32 -0.37
C SER A 55 -11.64 -11.42 -1.51
N GLN A 56 -10.56 -12.16 -1.30
CA GLN A 56 -9.52 -12.42 -2.29
C GLN A 56 -9.81 -13.65 -3.15
N SER A 57 -10.79 -14.46 -2.73
CA SER A 57 -11.25 -15.65 -3.44
C SER A 57 -12.71 -15.91 -3.08
N LYS A 58 -13.28 -17.02 -3.55
CA LYS A 58 -14.62 -17.45 -3.16
C LYS A 58 -14.55 -18.03 -1.74
N VAL A 59 -15.34 -17.51 -0.79
CA VAL A 59 -15.25 -17.87 0.64
C VAL A 59 -16.62 -18.04 1.29
N GLN A 60 -16.73 -18.93 2.27
CA GLN A 60 -17.92 -19.13 3.12
C GLN A 60 -17.46 -19.64 4.49
N LYS A 61 -18.16 -19.28 5.57
CA LYS A 61 -17.88 -19.73 6.96
C LYS A 61 -16.51 -19.36 7.54
N VAL A 62 -15.71 -18.57 6.83
CA VAL A 62 -14.41 -18.11 7.34
C VAL A 62 -14.49 -16.60 7.62
N SER A 63 -14.13 -16.19 8.83
CA SER A 63 -14.26 -14.82 9.34
C SER A 63 -13.08 -13.95 8.94
N PRO A 64 -13.25 -12.62 8.75
CA PRO A 64 -12.12 -11.68 8.59
C PRO A 64 -11.11 -11.67 9.75
N SER A 65 -11.45 -12.25 10.90
CA SER A 65 -10.54 -12.44 12.03
C SER A 65 -9.58 -13.63 11.88
N ASP A 66 -9.84 -14.56 10.97
CA ASP A 66 -9.02 -15.75 10.76
C ASP A 66 -7.85 -15.46 9.80
N SER A 67 -6.81 -16.31 9.76
CA SER A 67 -5.82 -16.30 8.66
C SER A 67 -6.50 -16.73 7.36
N ASN A 68 -7.13 -15.78 6.69
CA ASN A 68 -8.19 -16.04 5.71
C ASN A 68 -7.97 -15.23 4.42
N PRO A 69 -8.48 -15.69 3.26
CA PRO A 69 -8.65 -14.90 2.05
C PRO A 69 -9.45 -13.58 2.18
N TRP A 70 -9.60 -12.95 3.35
CA TRP A 70 -10.06 -11.55 3.46
C TRP A 70 -8.87 -10.60 3.50
N ARG A 71 -8.94 -9.50 2.76
CA ARG A 71 -8.04 -8.36 2.92
C ARG A 71 -8.80 -7.17 3.50
N VAL A 72 -8.13 -6.40 4.34
CA VAL A 72 -8.63 -5.08 4.77
C VAL A 72 -8.74 -4.19 3.53
N PHE A 73 -9.87 -3.52 3.37
CA PHE A 73 -9.99 -2.47 2.37
C PHE A 73 -9.22 -1.23 2.82
N VAL A 74 -8.28 -0.77 2.00
CA VAL A 74 -7.55 0.48 2.25
C VAL A 74 -8.14 1.55 1.34
N ASP A 75 -8.79 2.54 1.96
CA ASP A 75 -9.30 3.70 1.24
C ASP A 75 -8.16 4.67 0.91
N TRP A 76 -7.76 4.67 -0.37
CA TRP A 76 -6.79 5.62 -0.92
C TRP A 76 -7.43 6.93 -1.40
N THR A 77 -8.76 7.06 -1.32
CA THR A 77 -9.46 8.28 -1.73
C THR A 77 -9.03 9.46 -0.87
N GLY A 78 -8.76 10.60 -1.50
CA GLY A 78 -8.32 11.79 -0.79
C GLY A 78 -6.85 11.75 -0.36
N THR A 79 -6.07 10.72 -0.75
CA THR A 79 -4.68 10.60 -0.28
C THR A 79 -3.85 11.82 -0.68
N LYS A 80 -4.03 12.34 -1.90
CA LYS A 80 -3.31 13.54 -2.37
C LYS A 80 -3.58 14.76 -1.49
N GLU A 81 -4.83 14.93 -1.06
CA GLU A 81 -5.27 15.99 -0.17
C GLU A 81 -4.74 15.75 1.26
N ARG A 82 -4.65 14.49 1.71
CA ARG A 82 -4.11 14.09 3.03
C ARG A 82 -2.59 14.22 3.14
N VAL A 83 -1.82 13.90 2.09
CA VAL A 83 -0.37 14.18 2.05
C VAL A 83 -0.07 15.67 1.88
N GLY A 84 -1.08 16.45 1.49
CA GLY A 84 -0.99 17.91 1.38
C GLY A 84 -0.13 18.39 0.22
N THR A 85 0.01 19.71 0.13
CA THR A 85 0.90 20.33 -0.87
C THR A 85 2.33 20.31 -0.35
N PRO A 86 3.30 19.75 -1.09
CA PRO A 86 4.68 19.74 -0.65
C PRO A 86 5.19 21.18 -0.50
N LYS A 87 5.75 21.51 0.67
CA LYS A 87 6.28 22.86 0.97
C LYS A 87 7.46 23.26 0.09
N LYS A 88 8.10 22.28 -0.57
CA LYS A 88 9.18 22.46 -1.53
C LYS A 88 8.93 21.58 -2.74
N ALA A 89 9.26 22.06 -3.93
CA ALA A 89 9.22 21.24 -5.13
C ALA A 89 10.15 20.03 -4.96
N TRP A 90 9.68 18.86 -5.41
CA TRP A 90 10.53 17.68 -5.49
C TRP A 90 11.75 17.97 -6.36
N PRO A 91 12.95 17.52 -5.97
CA PRO A 91 14.12 17.66 -6.83
C PRO A 91 13.91 16.90 -8.14
N LYS A 92 14.46 17.43 -9.24
CA LYS A 92 14.38 16.82 -10.59
C LYS A 92 14.93 15.39 -10.63
N HIS A 93 15.83 15.07 -9.71
CA HIS A 93 16.42 13.76 -9.51
C HIS A 93 16.27 13.39 -8.04
N VAL A 94 15.70 12.22 -7.77
CA VAL A 94 15.61 11.64 -6.44
C VAL A 94 16.56 10.45 -6.41
N TYR A 95 17.44 10.41 -5.41
CA TYR A 95 18.26 9.25 -5.10
C TYR A 95 17.65 8.56 -3.87
N ALA A 96 17.08 7.37 -4.06
CA ALA A 96 16.41 6.60 -3.01
C ALA A 96 16.97 5.16 -2.98
N PRO A 97 18.20 4.95 -2.49
CA PRO A 97 18.74 3.61 -2.29
C PRO A 97 17.98 2.94 -1.13
N TYR A 98 17.62 1.67 -1.32
CA TYR A 98 17.20 0.82 -0.21
C TYR A 98 18.43 0.48 0.62
N VAL A 99 18.45 0.92 1.87
CA VAL A 99 19.49 0.59 2.84
C VAL A 99 18.83 -0.17 3.99
N ASP A 100 19.24 -1.42 4.19
CA ASP A 100 18.80 -2.22 5.34
C ASP A 100 19.58 -1.77 6.58
N PHE A 101 18.90 -1.06 7.48
CA PHE A 101 19.47 -0.57 8.74
C PHE A 101 19.43 -1.60 9.88
N THR A 102 18.90 -2.80 9.65
CA THR A 102 19.09 -3.90 10.62
C THR A 102 20.52 -4.43 10.58
N LEU A 103 21.22 -4.22 9.46
CA LEU A 103 22.59 -4.65 9.22
C LEU A 103 23.60 -3.50 9.13
N ASN A 104 23.14 -2.25 9.11
CA ASN A 104 23.98 -1.06 8.95
C ASN A 104 23.60 0.04 9.93
N THR A 105 24.56 0.85 10.36
CA THR A 105 24.29 2.04 11.17
C THR A 105 23.45 3.05 10.39
N ILE A 106 22.39 3.56 11.00
CA ILE A 106 21.58 4.65 10.43
C ILE A 106 22.52 5.85 10.21
N PRO A 107 22.65 6.38 8.98
CA PRO A 107 23.51 7.51 8.70
C PRO A 107 22.98 8.75 9.42
N ASP A 108 23.88 9.61 9.86
CA ASP A 108 23.52 10.90 10.43
C ASP A 108 22.86 11.78 9.35
N LEU A 109 21.52 11.78 9.36
CA LEU A 109 20.70 12.52 8.40
C LEU A 109 20.92 14.04 8.52
N ALA A 110 21.30 14.54 9.70
CA ALA A 110 21.59 15.96 9.91
C ALA A 110 22.92 16.34 9.26
N ALA A 111 23.95 15.49 9.40
CA ALA A 111 25.23 15.68 8.70
C ALA A 111 25.07 15.59 7.17
N LEU A 112 24.25 14.66 6.67
CA LEU A 112 23.95 14.56 5.23
C LEU A 112 23.25 15.81 4.68
N ALA A 113 22.28 16.36 5.42
CA ALA A 113 21.61 17.59 5.04
C ALA A 113 22.57 18.79 5.04
N LYS A 114 23.42 18.92 6.06
CA LYS A 114 24.35 20.05 6.21
C LYS A 114 25.51 20.01 5.20
N ASN A 115 26.11 18.84 5.00
CA ASN A 115 27.37 18.70 4.26
C ASN A 115 27.18 18.32 2.80
N HIS A 116 26.05 17.70 2.46
CA HIS A 116 25.79 17.15 1.12
C HIS A 116 24.48 17.62 0.50
N ASN A 117 23.73 18.52 1.17
CA ASN A 117 22.43 19.04 0.72
C ASN A 117 21.40 17.94 0.40
N VAL A 118 21.53 16.77 1.04
CA VAL A 118 20.55 15.69 0.94
C VAL A 118 19.44 15.97 1.96
N ASN A 119 18.27 16.38 1.47
CA ASN A 119 17.19 16.92 2.29
C ASN A 119 15.82 16.26 2.05
N HIS A 120 15.77 15.23 1.19
CA HIS A 120 14.60 14.39 0.96
C HIS A 120 15.01 12.94 1.18
N PHE A 121 14.33 12.26 2.09
CA PHE A 121 14.58 10.86 2.43
C PHE A 121 13.27 10.09 2.37
N THR A 122 13.35 8.84 1.91
CA THR A 122 12.27 7.86 2.02
C THR A 122 12.81 6.72 2.86
N LEU A 123 12.19 6.48 4.02
CA LEU A 123 12.57 5.41 4.94
C LEU A 123 11.53 4.29 4.84
N ALA A 124 12.00 3.07 4.61
CA ALA A 124 11.21 1.84 4.67
C ALA A 124 12.15 0.66 4.99
N PHE A 125 11.88 -0.24 5.93
CA PHE A 125 10.85 -0.28 6.98
C PHE A 125 11.49 0.10 8.33
N VAL A 126 10.69 0.60 9.29
CA VAL A 126 11.11 0.75 10.70
C VAL A 126 10.80 -0.54 11.43
#